data_AF-A0AB73ACL7-F1
#
_entry.id   AF-A0AB73ACL7-F1
#
_cell.length_a   1.000
_cell.length_b   1.000
_cell.length_c   1.000
_cell.angle_alpha   90.00
_cell.angle_beta   90.00
_cell.angle_gamma   90.00
#
_symmetry.space_group_name_H-M   'P 1'
#
loop_
_entity.id
_entity.type
_entity.pdbx_description
1 polymer ?
#
loop_
_entity_poly.entity_id
_entity_poly.type
_entity_poly.pdbx_seq_one_letter_code
_entity_poly.pdbx_strand_id
1 'polypeptide(L)' 'MFVAFQQVFKERRMAMTFYNKDIQYRVTLDTDLNLFVVFDKENSNHVATGVTIEQAVQELKKSA' A
#
# COMPACT_ATOMS: atom_id res chain seq x y z
N MET A 1 12.97 -7.84 -12.33
CA MET A 1 13.53 -8.16 -10.99
C MET A 1 12.35 -8.35 -10.05
N PHE A 2 12.08 -9.59 -9.65
CA PHE A 2 10.96 -9.93 -8.77
C PHE A 2 11.42 -9.76 -7.31
N VAL A 3 10.69 -8.98 -6.51
CA VAL A 3 11.00 -8.76 -5.09
C VAL A 3 10.05 -9.60 -4.22
N ALA A 4 10.63 -10.26 -3.22
CA ALA A 4 10.03 -11.32 -2.41
C ALA A 4 8.77 -10.89 -1.63
N PHE A 5 7.76 -11.74 -1.67
CA PHE A 5 6.52 -11.68 -0.88
C PHE A 5 6.79 -12.27 0.52
N GLN A 6 6.65 -11.48 1.60
CA GLN A 6 6.45 -12.03 2.94
C GLN A 6 5.03 -11.70 3.39
N GLN A 7 4.22 -12.73 3.61
CA GLN A 7 2.82 -12.62 4.00
C GLN A 7 2.64 -13.07 5.46
N VAL A 8 2.19 -12.17 6.33
CA VAL A 8 1.83 -12.50 7.72
C VAL A 8 0.32 -12.64 7.80
N PHE A 9 -0.16 -13.89 7.90
CA PHE A 9 -1.59 -14.19 8.08
C PHE A 9 -1.96 -14.18 9.56
N LYS A 10 -2.57 -13.09 10.04
CA LYS A 10 -3.26 -13.06 11.33
C LYS A 10 -4.47 -12.12 11.23
N GLU A 11 -5.67 -12.71 11.25
CA GLU A 11 -6.99 -12.05 11.35
C GLU A 11 -7.43 -11.15 10.18
N ARG A 12 -8.13 -11.70 9.16
CA ARG A 12 -8.98 -11.03 8.13
C ARG A 12 -8.60 -9.63 7.61
N ARG A 13 -7.34 -9.21 7.75
CA ARG A 13 -6.77 -7.95 7.29
C ARG A 13 -5.45 -8.31 6.64
N MET A 14 -5.44 -8.30 5.32
CA MET A 14 -4.20 -8.46 4.57
C MET A 14 -3.45 -7.13 4.64
N ALA A 15 -2.35 -7.11 5.39
CA ALA A 15 -1.41 -6.00 5.39
C ALA A 15 -0.16 -6.45 4.65
N MET A 16 0.11 -5.81 3.51
CA MET A 16 1.34 -6.04 2.74
C MET A 16 2.23 -4.80 2.86
N THR A 17 3.48 -5.00 3.26
CA THR A 17 4.47 -3.94 3.43
C THR A 17 5.53 -4.10 2.35
N PHE A 18 5.73 -3.08 1.52
CA PHE A 18 6.75 -3.06 0.48
C PHE A 18 7.89 -2.12 0.87
N TYR A 19 9.12 -2.59 0.76
CA TYR A 19 10.32 -1.78 0.98
C TYR A 19 10.80 -1.23 -0.37
N ASN A 20 10.25 -0.10 -0.79
CA ASN A 20 10.90 0.75 -1.79
C ASN A 20 11.84 1.69 -1.03
N LYS A 21 13.12 1.79 -1.42
CA LYS A 21 14.14 2.53 -0.65
C LYS A 21 13.78 4.02 -0.44
N ASP A 22 12.91 4.57 -1.27
CA ASP A 22 12.50 5.98 -1.20
C ASP A 22 11.22 6.23 -0.37
N ILE A 23 10.27 5.28 -0.31
CA ILE A 23 9.01 5.44 0.43
C ILE A 23 8.59 4.09 1.02
N GLN A 24 8.45 4.05 2.34
CA GLN A 24 7.85 2.92 3.05
C GLN A 24 6.35 3.14 3.16
N TYR A 25 5.56 2.16 2.76
CA TYR A 25 4.10 2.27 2.79
C TYR A 25 3.44 0.94 3.17
N ARG A 26 2.22 1.05 3.71
CA ARG A 26 1.34 -0.07 4.01
C ARG A 26 0.21 -0.10 2.99
N VAL A 27 -0.11 -1.29 2.49
CA VAL A 27 -1.24 -1.50 1.59
C VAL A 27 -2.36 -2.26 2.29
N THR A 28 -3.60 -1.84 2.05
CA THR A 28 -4.82 -2.59 2.38
C THR A 28 -5.75 -2.65 1.18
N LEU A 29 -6.56 -3.71 1.08
CA LEU A 29 -7.63 -3.80 0.10
C LEU A 29 -8.95 -3.41 0.75
N ASP A 30 -9.60 -2.39 0.22
CA ASP A 30 -11.02 -2.12 0.48
C ASP A 30 -11.84 -3.06 -0.40
N THR A 31 -12.52 -4.04 0.22
CA THR A 31 -13.29 -5.07 -0.49
C THR A 31 -14.67 -4.60 -0.92
N ASP A 32 -15.17 -3.50 -0.37
CA ASP A 32 -16.46 -2.93 -0.75
C ASP A 32 -16.30 -2.12 -2.04
N LEU A 33 -15.19 -1.37 -2.15
CA LEU A 33 -14.85 -0.58 -3.33
C LEU A 33 -13.96 -1.31 -4.33
N ASN A 34 -13.36 -2.45 -3.95
CA ASN A 34 -12.32 -3.17 -4.70
C ASN A 34 -11.12 -2.28 -5.06
N LEU A 35 -10.71 -1.43 -4.11
CA LEU A 35 -9.59 -0.50 -4.28
C LEU A 35 -8.46 -0.82 -3.32
N PHE A 36 -7.23 -0.68 -3.81
CA PHE A 36 -6.06 -0.68 -2.94
C PHE A 36 -5.91 0.70 -2.31
N VAL A 37 -5.76 0.73 -1.00
CA VAL A 37 -5.48 1.91 -0.20
C VAL A 37 -4.05 1.81 0.31
N VAL A 38 -3.25 2.84 0.05
CA VAL A 38 -1.84 2.92 0.41
C VAL A 38 -1.64 4.03 1.41
N PHE A 39 -1.04 3.70 2.55
CA PHE A 39 -0.72 4.63 3.63
C PHE A 39 0.78 4.86 3.67
N ASP A 40 1.18 6.13 3.70
CA ASP A 40 2.54 6.50 4.05
C ASP A 40 2.84 6.05 5.49
N LYS A 41 4.01 5.44 5.69
CA LYS A 41 4.42 4.97 7.02
C LYS A 41 4.73 6.12 7.98
N GLU A 42 5.31 7.20 7.47
CA GLU A 42 5.78 8.33 8.27
C GLU A 42 4.65 9.35 8.52
N ASN A 43 3.60 9.35 7.68
CA ASN A 43 2.43 10.22 7.83
C ASN A 43 1.11 9.49 7.57
N SER A 44 0.40 9.11 8.63
CA SER A 44 -0.89 8.40 8.52
C SER A 44 -2.02 9.21 7.86
N ASN A 45 -1.87 10.53 7.70
CA ASN A 45 -2.81 11.36 6.95
C ASN A 45 -2.49 11.42 5.45
N HIS A 46 -1.31 10.94 5.05
CA HIS A 46 -0.91 10.82 3.65
C HIS A 46 -1.33 9.45 3.13
N VAL A 47 -2.42 9.46 2.36
CA VAL A 47 -3.07 8.25 1.85
C VAL A 47 -3.44 8.44 0.39
N ALA A 48 -3.34 7.37 -0.38
CA ALA A 48 -3.78 7.34 -1.76
C ALA A 48 -4.49 6.02 -2.09
N THR A 49 -5.26 6.02 -3.17
CA THR A 49 -6.02 4.85 -3.62
C THR A 49 -5.78 4.55 -5.09
N GLY A 50 -6.02 3.32 -5.51
CA GLY A 50 -5.89 2.90 -6.91
C GLY A 50 -6.46 1.51 -7.16
N VAL A 51 -6.74 1.18 -8.43
CA VAL A 51 -7.21 -0.17 -8.80
C VAL A 51 -6.08 -1.19 -8.80
N THR A 52 -4.83 -0.75 -8.84
CA THR A 52 -3.65 -1.57 -8.54
C THR A 52 -2.79 -0.89 -7.47
N ILE A 53 -1.91 -1.68 -6.83
CA ILE A 53 -0.97 -1.17 -5.83
C ILE A 53 -0.04 -0.12 -6.43
N GLU A 54 0.46 -0.35 -7.65
CA GLU A 54 1.35 0.56 -8.35
C GLU A 54 0.70 1.92 -8.61
N GLN A 55 -0.57 1.91 -9.03
CA GLN A 55 -1.31 3.15 -9.23
C GLN A 55 -1.50 3.90 -7.91
N ALA A 56 -1.92 3.21 -6.85
CA ALA A 56 -2.09 3.83 -5.54
C ALA A 56 -0.78 4.40 -5.00
N VAL A 57 0.36 3.73 -5.22
CA VAL A 57 1.70 4.24 -4.85
C VAL A 57 2.12 5.44 -5.71
N GLN A 58 1.80 5.44 -7.01
CA GLN A 58 2.05 6.59 -7.88
C GLN A 58 1.25 7.81 -7.44
N GLU A 59 -0.02 7.63 -7.08
CA GLU A 59 -0.85 8.71 -6.55
C GLU A 59 -0.30 9.23 -5.21
N LEU A 60 0.13 8.34 -4.31
CA LEU A 60 0.80 8.73 -3.05
C LEU A 60 2.07 9.57 -3.30
N LYS A 61 2.83 9.24 -4.36
CA LYS A 61 4.04 9.98 -4.73
C LYS A 61 3.76 11.36 -5.31
N LYS A 62 2.60 11.56 -5.95
CA LYS A 62 2.22 12.84 -6.55
C LYS A 62 1.74 13.84 -5.50
N SER A 63 1.21 13.36 -4.38
CA SER A 63 0.68 14.16 -3.27
C SER A 63 1.71 14.48 -2.18
N ALA A 64 2.98 14.11 -2.39
CA ALA A 64 4.11 14.41 -1.51
C ALA A 64 4.65 15.84 -1.67
#